data_AF-A0A353BTA3-F1
#
_entry.id   AF-A0A353BTA3-F1
#
_cell.length_a   1.000
_cell.length_b   1.000
_cell.length_c   1.000
_cell.angle_alpha   90.00
_cell.angle_beta   90.00
_cell.angle_gamma   90.00
#
_symmetry.space_group_name_H-M   'P 1'
#
loop_
_entity.id
_entity.type
_entity.pdbx_description
1 polymer ?
#
loop_
_entity_poly.entity_id
_entity_poly.type
_entity_poly.pdbx_seq_one_letter_code
_entity_poly.pdbx_strand_id
1 'polypeptide(L)'
;MLTAGNILSCILFLLLGFGLQFVIRWSPLINLGLSFLLALSLPPAWSMGMIIGSWISCAFFTFNPEQEQHQFEIAVITWRKAFLAALWTFTGFLLTLIFLWKLKISGNLELLPREIMAWSFLFLVEICLYRIISLLAPRFYRIPLGYGIAVFHFLMLFYWIFPWGIWLSGLVLLSLLIVNPLLLVAVDIQFNAQDPIFRRK
;
A
#
# COMPACT_ATOMS: atom_id res chain seq x y z
N MET A 1 -2.00 -9.67 -25.79
CA MET A 1 -2.81 -10.75 -25.14
C MET A 1 -2.18 -11.25 -23.85
N LEU A 2 -2.91 -11.23 -22.72
CA LEU A 2 -2.55 -12.00 -21.52
C LEU A 2 -2.76 -13.49 -21.85
N THR A 3 -1.69 -14.27 -21.90
CA THR A 3 -1.78 -15.71 -22.10
C THR A 3 -2.10 -16.41 -20.77
N ALA A 4 -2.73 -17.58 -20.83
CA ALA A 4 -2.94 -18.41 -19.64
C ALA A 4 -1.63 -18.69 -18.88
N GLY A 5 -0.50 -18.79 -19.61
CA GLY A 5 0.83 -18.93 -19.01
C GLY A 5 1.27 -17.73 -18.17
N ASN A 6 0.89 -16.50 -18.56
CA ASN A 6 1.19 -15.30 -17.77
C ASN A 6 0.38 -15.26 -16.47
N ILE A 7 -0.89 -15.68 -16.51
CA ILE A 7 -1.75 -15.73 -15.32
C ILE A 7 -1.24 -16.81 -14.35
N LEU A 8 -0.93 -18.00 -14.85
CA LEU A 8 -0.35 -19.08 -14.03
C LEU A 8 0.97 -18.65 -13.39
N SER A 9 1.83 -17.95 -14.14
CA SER A 9 3.08 -17.39 -13.62
C SER A 9 2.80 -16.39 -12.50
N CYS A 10 1.88 -15.45 -12.68
CA CYS A 10 1.50 -14.50 -11.62
C CYS A 10 1.03 -15.22 -10.35
N ILE A 11 0.16 -16.23 -10.48
CA ILE A 11 -0.35 -17.01 -9.34
C ILE A 11 0.80 -17.74 -8.63
N LEU A 12 1.69 -18.39 -9.39
CA LEU A 12 2.82 -19.12 -8.83
C LEU A 12 3.78 -18.18 -8.08
N PHE A 13 4.14 -17.05 -8.67
CA PHE A 13 4.99 -16.05 -8.00
C PHE A 13 4.27 -15.36 -6.83
N LEU A 14 2.94 -15.24 -6.87
CA LEU A 14 2.15 -14.79 -5.72
C LEU A 14 2.26 -15.76 -4.55
N LEU A 15 2.07 -17.06 -4.80
CA LEU A 15 2.22 -18.08 -3.76
C LEU A 15 3.65 -18.13 -3.22
N LEU A 16 4.67 -17.99 -4.09
CA LEU A 16 6.07 -17.92 -3.67
C LEU A 16 6.35 -16.69 -2.80
N GLY A 17 5.93 -15.50 -3.22
CA GLY A 17 6.11 -14.28 -2.43
C GLY A 17 5.41 -14.37 -1.08
N PHE A 18 4.19 -14.93 -1.07
CA PHE A 18 3.43 -15.17 0.15
C PHE A 18 4.16 -16.14 1.09
N GLY A 19 4.61 -17.28 0.57
CA GLY A 19 5.32 -18.31 1.33
C GLY A 19 6.66 -17.84 1.87
N LEU A 20 7.45 -17.12 1.07
CA LEU A 20 8.73 -16.55 1.49
C LEU A 20 8.55 -15.59 2.67
N GLN A 21 7.58 -14.68 2.57
CA GLN A 21 7.28 -13.78 3.68
C GLN A 21 6.74 -14.53 4.90
N PHE A 22 5.94 -15.59 4.70
CA PHE A 22 5.40 -16.39 5.80
C PHE A 22 6.49 -17.09 6.62
N VAL A 23 7.54 -17.56 5.94
CA VAL A 23 8.68 -18.27 6.55
C VAL A 23 9.68 -17.31 7.16
N ILE A 24 10.13 -16.31 6.40
CA ILE A 24 11.24 -15.43 6.81
C ILE A 24 10.75 -14.29 7.73
N ARG A 25 9.51 -13.83 7.53
CA ARG A 25 8.84 -12.80 8.34
C ARG A 25 9.65 -11.52 8.45
N TRP A 26 10.15 -11.01 7.32
CA TRP A 26 10.86 -9.74 7.34
C TRP A 26 9.91 -8.57 7.63
N SER A 27 10.47 -7.47 8.16
CA SER A 27 9.70 -6.28 8.51
C SER A 27 9.11 -5.59 7.27
N PRO A 28 8.05 -4.77 7.42
CA PRO A 28 7.49 -3.99 6.32
C PRO A 28 8.52 -3.10 5.60
N LEU A 29 9.52 -2.60 6.33
CA LEU A 29 10.64 -1.81 5.78
C LEU A 29 11.50 -2.61 4.81
N ILE A 30 11.88 -3.81 5.21
CA ILE A 30 12.65 -4.71 4.35
C ILE A 30 11.78 -5.14 3.16
N ASN A 31 10.50 -5.45 3.40
CA ASN A 31 9.57 -5.82 2.34
C ASN A 31 9.42 -4.71 1.28
N LEU A 32 9.34 -3.45 1.71
CA LEU A 32 9.30 -2.30 0.81
C LEU A 32 10.58 -2.18 -0.02
N GLY A 33 11.76 -2.25 0.61
CA GLY A 33 13.04 -2.22 -0.09
C GLY A 33 13.18 -3.35 -1.12
N LEU A 34 12.83 -4.58 -0.72
CA LEU A 34 12.80 -5.74 -1.61
C LEU A 34 11.80 -5.53 -2.76
N SER A 35 10.65 -4.91 -2.50
CA SER A 35 9.65 -4.65 -3.55
C SER A 35 10.20 -3.77 -4.66
N PHE A 36 10.95 -2.71 -4.32
CA PHE A 36 11.64 -1.89 -5.32
C PHE A 36 12.68 -2.69 -6.11
N LEU A 37 13.49 -3.50 -5.43
CA LEU A 37 14.49 -4.35 -6.08
C LEU A 37 13.85 -5.34 -7.05
N LEU A 38 12.78 -6.03 -6.63
CA LEU A 38 12.05 -7.00 -7.45
C LEU A 38 11.35 -6.32 -8.63
N ALA A 39 10.73 -5.16 -8.42
CA ALA A 39 10.12 -4.37 -9.47
C ALA A 39 11.13 -3.97 -10.55
N LEU A 40 12.39 -3.70 -10.18
CA LEU A 40 13.46 -3.35 -11.12
C LEU A 40 14.11 -4.57 -11.78
N SER A 41 14.34 -5.66 -11.04
CA SER A 41 15.13 -6.81 -11.52
C SER A 41 14.33 -7.87 -12.28
N LEU A 42 13.04 -8.08 -11.96
CA LEU A 42 12.29 -9.24 -12.47
C LEU A 42 11.26 -8.91 -13.55
N PRO A 43 10.93 -9.85 -14.46
CA PRO A 43 9.84 -9.64 -15.42
C PRO A 43 8.54 -9.18 -14.75
N PRO A 44 7.71 -8.32 -15.38
CA PRO A 44 6.55 -7.71 -14.72
C PRO A 44 5.57 -8.69 -14.07
N ALA A 45 5.28 -9.81 -14.72
CA ALA A 45 4.40 -10.84 -14.16
C ALA A 45 4.96 -11.45 -12.86
N TRP A 46 6.27 -11.68 -12.82
CA TRP A 46 6.96 -12.29 -11.68
C TRP A 46 7.07 -11.29 -10.53
N SER A 47 7.49 -10.06 -10.84
CA SER A 47 7.59 -9.00 -9.84
C SER A 47 6.23 -8.70 -9.22
N MET A 48 5.17 -8.59 -10.04
CA MET A 48 3.81 -8.36 -9.54
C MET A 48 3.38 -9.45 -8.56
N GLY A 49 3.47 -10.71 -8.98
CA GLY A 49 3.10 -11.84 -8.15
C GLY A 49 3.84 -11.82 -6.81
N MET A 50 5.18 -11.80 -6.85
CA MET A 50 5.99 -11.85 -5.62
C MET A 50 5.75 -10.67 -4.69
N ILE A 51 5.67 -9.44 -5.23
CA ILE A 51 5.46 -8.24 -4.41
C ILE A 51 4.08 -8.31 -3.73
N ILE A 52 3.02 -8.58 -4.50
CA ILE A 52 1.66 -8.66 -3.95
C ILE A 52 1.56 -9.79 -2.91
N GLY A 53 2.05 -10.98 -3.23
CA GLY A 53 2.03 -12.12 -2.31
C GLY A 53 2.76 -11.82 -1.00
N SER A 54 3.95 -11.21 -1.11
CA SER A 54 4.74 -10.80 0.05
C SER A 54 4.01 -9.73 0.89
N TRP A 55 3.42 -8.70 0.28
CA TRP A 55 2.67 -7.67 1.00
C TRP A 55 1.42 -8.21 1.68
N ILE A 56 0.66 -9.10 1.04
CA ILE A 56 -0.51 -9.73 1.66
C ILE A 56 -0.08 -10.55 2.89
N SER A 57 0.95 -11.39 2.74
CA SER A 57 1.50 -12.18 3.85
C SER A 57 2.06 -11.29 4.98
N CYS A 58 2.72 -10.19 4.63
CA CYS A 58 3.23 -9.19 5.56
C CYS A 58 2.07 -8.56 6.35
N ALA A 59 1.16 -7.87 5.68
CA ALA A 59 0.16 -7.02 6.32
C ALA A 59 -0.94 -7.78 7.08
N PHE A 60 -1.28 -9.00 6.65
CA PHE A 60 -2.42 -9.74 7.20
C PHE A 60 -2.04 -10.92 8.10
N PHE A 61 -0.83 -11.48 7.96
CA PHE A 61 -0.49 -12.75 8.63
C PHE A 61 0.76 -12.70 9.50
N THR A 62 1.79 -11.95 9.09
CA THR A 62 3.11 -12.02 9.73
C THR A 62 3.50 -10.77 10.50
N PHE A 63 2.97 -9.61 10.13
CA PHE A 63 3.26 -8.36 10.83
C PHE A 63 2.67 -8.38 12.25
N ASN A 64 3.53 -8.20 13.24
CA ASN A 64 3.15 -8.07 14.64
C ASN A 64 3.50 -6.67 15.16
N PRO A 65 2.52 -5.78 15.39
CA PRO A 65 2.77 -4.41 15.81
C PRO A 65 3.45 -4.34 17.19
N GLU A 66 3.22 -5.31 18.09
CA GLU A 66 3.81 -5.30 19.44
C GLU A 66 5.34 -5.42 19.43
N GLN A 67 5.90 -6.11 18.44
CA GLN A 67 7.35 -6.26 18.28
C GLN A 67 8.00 -5.01 17.65
N GLU A 68 7.26 -4.25 16.84
CA GLU A 68 7.75 -3.04 16.16
C GLU A 68 7.35 -1.72 16.86
N GLN A 69 6.54 -1.79 17.92
CA GLN A 69 5.99 -0.65 18.66
C GLN A 69 7.06 0.30 19.23
N HIS A 70 8.25 -0.20 19.59
CA HIS A 70 9.32 0.61 20.15
C HIS A 70 9.86 1.70 19.20
N GLN A 71 9.53 1.68 17.91
CA GLN A 71 9.94 2.71 16.95
C GLN A 71 8.78 3.57 16.41
N PHE A 72 7.52 3.11 16.52
CA PHE A 72 6.39 3.68 15.77
C PHE A 72 5.08 3.88 16.57
N GLU A 73 5.11 3.86 17.91
CA GLU A 73 3.88 4.02 18.71
C GLU A 73 3.16 5.35 18.42
N ILE A 74 1.94 5.29 17.88
CA ILE A 74 1.05 6.46 17.66
C ILE A 74 0.14 6.65 18.88
N ALA A 75 0.72 6.84 20.07
CA ALA A 75 -0.06 7.16 21.28
C ALA A 75 -0.70 8.57 21.22
N VAL A 76 -0.08 9.47 20.45
CA VAL A 76 -0.56 10.84 20.16
C VAL A 76 -0.35 11.12 18.68
N ILE A 77 -1.38 11.65 18.01
CA ILE A 77 -1.25 12.15 16.62
C ILE A 77 -0.39 13.41 16.65
N THR A 78 0.69 13.37 15.88
CA THR A 78 1.50 14.55 15.56
C THR A 78 1.57 14.69 14.05
N TRP A 79 1.73 15.93 13.56
CA TRP A 79 1.92 16.19 12.13
C TRP A 79 3.07 15.38 11.53
N ARG A 80 4.13 15.16 12.32
CA ARG A 80 5.25 14.29 11.94
C ARG A 80 4.80 12.86 11.64
N LYS A 81 3.95 12.27 12.47
CA LYS A 81 3.44 10.90 12.25
C LYS A 81 2.49 10.83 11.06
N ALA A 82 1.63 11.83 10.88
CA ALA A 82 0.79 11.93 9.68
C ALA A 82 1.63 12.04 8.41
N PHE A 83 2.70 12.84 8.43
CA PHE A 83 3.64 12.95 7.32
C PHE A 83 4.37 11.64 7.04
N LEU A 84 4.87 10.95 8.07
CA LEU A 84 5.54 9.64 7.91
C LEU A 84 4.58 8.59 7.33
N ALA A 85 3.35 8.52 7.82
CA ALA A 85 2.32 7.63 7.28
C ALA A 85 1.98 7.97 5.83
N ALA A 86 1.92 9.26 5.49
CA ALA A 86 1.71 9.73 4.12
C ALA A 86 2.87 9.37 3.19
N LEU A 87 4.10 9.55 3.67
CA LEU A 87 5.31 9.16 2.94
C LEU A 87 5.29 7.65 2.68
N TRP A 88 4.92 6.85 3.69
CA TRP A 88 4.81 5.41 3.59
C TRP A 88 3.81 4.98 2.50
N THR A 89 2.58 5.49 2.53
CA THR A 89 1.57 5.18 1.50
C THR A 89 1.99 5.74 0.13
N PHE A 90 2.68 6.88 0.09
CA PHE A 90 3.20 7.45 -1.16
C PHE A 90 4.31 6.58 -1.78
N THR A 91 5.08 5.82 -0.99
CA THR A 91 6.04 4.87 -1.57
C THR A 91 5.37 3.76 -2.37
N GLY A 92 4.15 3.34 -1.99
CA GLY A 92 3.35 2.39 -2.78
C GLY A 92 2.96 2.95 -4.15
N PHE A 93 2.62 4.24 -4.20
CA PHE A 93 2.39 4.95 -5.46
C PHE A 93 3.66 5.01 -6.32
N LEU A 94 4.82 5.38 -5.75
CA LEU A 94 6.10 5.38 -6.47
C LEU A 94 6.48 4.00 -7.01
N LEU A 95 6.29 2.94 -6.22
CA LEU A 95 6.52 1.56 -6.64
C LEU A 95 5.62 1.19 -7.83
N THR A 96 4.36 1.62 -7.80
CA THR A 96 3.41 1.44 -8.92
C THR A 96 3.88 2.16 -10.17
N LEU A 97 4.40 3.38 -10.06
CA LEU A 97 4.94 4.11 -11.22
C LEU A 97 6.13 3.37 -11.86
N ILE A 98 7.04 2.81 -11.05
CA ILE A 98 8.15 2.00 -11.55
C ILE A 98 7.62 0.75 -12.27
N PHE A 99 6.62 0.09 -11.68
CA PHE A 99 5.99 -1.07 -12.27
C PHE A 99 5.30 -0.74 -13.61
N LEU A 100 4.53 0.35 -13.66
CA LEU A 100 3.88 0.83 -14.88
C LEU A 100 4.89 1.21 -15.96
N TRP A 101 5.97 1.91 -15.58
CA TRP A 101 7.07 2.24 -16.48
C TRP A 101 7.69 0.98 -17.08
N LYS A 102 7.93 -0.05 -16.27
CA LYS A 102 8.45 -1.34 -16.73
C LYS A 102 7.48 -2.07 -17.66
N LEU A 103 6.20 -2.09 -17.33
CA LEU A 103 5.18 -2.65 -18.22
C LEU A 103 5.16 -1.93 -19.57
N LYS A 104 5.29 -0.59 -19.57
CA LYS A 104 5.33 0.23 -20.78
C LYS A 104 6.54 -0.09 -21.66
N ILE A 105 7.74 -0.19 -21.06
CA ILE A 105 8.97 -0.53 -21.80
C ILE A 105 8.94 -1.95 -22.34
N SER A 106 8.33 -2.89 -21.62
CA SER A 106 8.28 -4.29 -22.06
C SER A 106 7.56 -4.48 -23.41
N GLY A 107 6.66 -3.57 -23.80
CA GLY A 107 5.90 -3.63 -25.05
C GLY A 107 4.95 -4.82 -25.18
N ASN A 108 4.86 -5.69 -24.16
CA ASN A 108 4.22 -7.00 -24.24
C ASN A 108 2.69 -6.97 -24.01
N LEU A 109 2.14 -5.82 -23.62
CA LEU A 109 0.72 -5.68 -23.29
C LEU A 109 0.13 -4.45 -23.98
N GLU A 110 -1.10 -4.62 -24.46
CA GLU A 110 -1.95 -3.54 -24.96
C GLU A 110 -2.24 -2.52 -23.85
N LEU A 111 -2.73 -1.34 -24.24
CA LEU A 111 -2.98 -0.21 -23.34
C LEU A 111 -3.89 -0.59 -22.16
N LEU A 112 -5.06 -1.17 -22.47
CA LEU A 112 -6.10 -1.46 -21.47
C LEU A 112 -5.66 -2.52 -20.44
N PRO A 113 -5.13 -3.70 -20.82
CA PRO A 113 -4.64 -4.69 -19.85
C PRO A 113 -3.51 -4.15 -18.97
N ARG A 114 -2.65 -3.30 -19.54
CA ARG A 114 -1.55 -2.66 -18.80
C ARG A 114 -2.07 -1.75 -17.70
N GLU A 115 -3.07 -0.92 -18.00
CA GLU A 115 -3.68 -0.03 -17.02
C GLU A 115 -4.39 -0.82 -15.92
N ILE A 116 -5.19 -1.82 -16.28
CA ILE A 116 -5.87 -2.69 -15.31
C ILE A 116 -4.87 -3.34 -14.35
N MET A 117 -3.74 -3.82 -14.87
CA MET A 117 -2.69 -4.47 -14.07
C MET A 117 -2.02 -3.48 -13.10
N ALA A 118 -1.74 -2.25 -13.55
CA ALA A 118 -1.14 -1.21 -12.73
C ALA A 118 -2.10 -0.71 -11.63
N TRP A 119 -3.38 -0.50 -11.97
CA TRP A 119 -4.40 -0.13 -10.98
C TRP A 119 -4.63 -1.22 -9.94
N SER A 120 -4.67 -2.49 -10.38
CA SER A 120 -4.79 -3.64 -9.46
C SER A 120 -3.59 -3.74 -8.53
N PHE A 121 -2.38 -3.51 -9.07
CA PHE A 121 -1.15 -3.49 -8.28
C PHE A 121 -1.17 -2.37 -7.23
N LEU A 122 -1.52 -1.14 -7.63
CA LEU A 122 -1.64 0.01 -6.73
C LEU A 122 -2.62 -0.29 -5.60
N PHE A 123 -3.83 -0.71 -5.96
CA PHE A 123 -4.90 -0.97 -5.00
C PHE A 123 -4.50 -2.02 -3.94
N LEU A 124 -3.89 -3.13 -4.38
CA LEU A 124 -3.46 -4.20 -3.47
C LEU A 124 -2.32 -3.77 -2.55
N VAL A 125 -1.32 -3.06 -3.08
CA VAL A 125 -0.21 -2.53 -2.27
C VAL A 125 -0.74 -1.49 -1.28
N GLU A 126 -1.58 -0.56 -1.71
CA GLU A 126 -2.16 0.44 -0.82
C GLU A 126 -2.97 -0.19 0.30
N ILE A 127 -3.86 -1.15 0.02
CA ILE A 127 -4.60 -1.87 1.07
C ILE A 127 -3.65 -2.45 2.12
N CYS A 128 -2.54 -3.06 1.69
CA CYS A 128 -1.56 -3.64 2.62
C CYS A 128 -0.85 -2.57 3.46
N LEU A 129 -0.45 -1.44 2.85
CA LEU A 129 0.18 -0.33 3.55
C LEU A 129 -0.78 0.30 4.57
N TYR A 130 -2.03 0.54 4.17
CA TYR A 130 -3.09 1.07 5.03
C TYR A 130 -3.44 0.11 6.16
N ARG A 131 -3.40 -1.21 5.93
CA ARG A 131 -3.56 -2.23 6.97
C ARG A 131 -2.44 -2.16 8.00
N ILE A 132 -1.19 -2.02 7.59
CA ILE A 132 -0.06 -1.90 8.52
C ILE A 132 -0.18 -0.62 9.35
N ILE A 133 -0.52 0.51 8.70
CA ILE A 133 -0.73 1.78 9.40
C ILE A 133 -1.90 1.68 10.40
N SER A 134 -3.00 1.01 10.04
CA SER A 134 -4.14 0.86 10.94
C SER A 134 -3.83 -0.02 12.16
N LEU A 135 -2.95 -1.02 12.01
CA LEU A 135 -2.45 -1.83 13.13
C LEU A 135 -1.50 -1.06 14.07
N LEU A 136 -0.81 -0.03 13.55
CA LEU A 136 0.08 0.84 14.34
C LEU A 136 -0.65 2.03 15.00
N ALA A 137 -1.88 2.35 14.56
CA ALA A 137 -2.65 3.50 15.01
C ALA A 137 -3.89 3.09 15.83
N PRO A 138 -4.12 3.69 17.02
CA PRO A 138 -5.36 3.51 17.76
C PRO A 138 -6.58 3.91 16.94
N ARG A 139 -7.70 3.20 17.10
CA ARG A 139 -8.91 3.39 16.27
C ARG A 139 -9.43 4.82 16.22
N PHE A 140 -9.51 5.48 17.39
CA PHE A 140 -9.96 6.86 17.51
C PHE A 140 -9.10 7.86 16.73
N TYR A 141 -7.85 7.50 16.44
CA TYR A 141 -6.90 8.34 15.71
C TYR A 141 -6.83 8.06 14.21
N ARG A 142 -7.50 7.01 13.71
CA ARG A 142 -7.42 6.63 12.29
C ARG A 142 -8.09 7.63 11.35
N ILE A 143 -9.27 8.17 11.71
CA ILE A 143 -9.95 9.17 10.88
C ILE A 143 -9.12 10.46 10.77
N PRO A 144 -8.66 11.10 11.88
CA PRO A 144 -7.81 12.28 11.78
C PRO A 144 -6.48 12.00 11.07
N LEU A 145 -5.88 10.81 11.27
CA LEU A 145 -4.69 10.40 10.54
C LEU A 145 -4.95 10.30 9.04
N GLY A 146 -6.09 9.74 8.63
CA GLY A 146 -6.51 9.65 7.23
C GLY A 146 -6.65 11.00 6.55
N TYR A 147 -7.19 12.00 7.24
CA TYR A 147 -7.23 13.38 6.73
C TYR A 147 -5.83 13.97 6.56
N GLY A 148 -4.94 13.75 7.54
CA GLY A 148 -3.54 14.18 7.43
C GLY A 148 -2.84 13.56 6.22
N ILE A 149 -3.00 12.25 6.03
CA ILE A 149 -2.45 11.53 4.87
C ILE A 149 -3.00 12.08 3.56
N ALA A 150 -4.31 12.31 3.45
CA ALA A 150 -4.94 12.88 2.27
C ALA A 150 -4.38 14.26 1.90
N VAL A 151 -4.20 15.16 2.87
CA VAL A 151 -3.61 16.48 2.63
C VAL A 151 -2.18 16.34 2.14
N PHE A 152 -1.35 15.52 2.78
CA PHE A 152 0.04 15.34 2.36
C PHE A 152 0.16 14.69 0.98
N HIS A 153 -0.66 13.69 0.66
CA HIS A 153 -0.72 13.11 -0.68
C HIS A 153 -1.13 14.13 -1.73
N PHE A 154 -2.15 14.94 -1.46
CA PHE A 154 -2.54 16.02 -2.36
C PHE A 154 -1.38 16.98 -2.59
N LEU A 155 -0.67 17.41 -1.54
CA LEU A 155 0.49 18.29 -1.66
C LEU A 155 1.62 17.66 -2.48
N MET A 156 1.88 16.35 -2.30
CA MET A 156 2.88 15.61 -3.08
C MET A 156 2.51 15.51 -4.57
N LEU A 157 1.21 15.42 -4.88
CA LEU A 157 0.70 15.33 -6.25
C LEU A 157 0.34 16.70 -6.87
N PHE A 158 0.34 17.76 -6.07
CA PHE A 158 -0.21 19.06 -6.46
C PHE A 158 0.42 19.59 -7.74
N TYR A 159 1.75 19.52 -7.84
CA TYR A 159 2.47 19.97 -9.02
C TYR A 159 2.03 19.26 -10.31
N TRP A 160 1.67 17.98 -10.24
CA TRP A 160 1.18 17.22 -11.40
C TRP A 160 -0.28 17.49 -11.74
N ILE A 161 -1.11 17.81 -10.76
CA ILE A 161 -2.55 18.02 -10.95
C ILE A 161 -2.86 19.47 -11.32
N PHE A 162 -2.07 20.43 -10.82
CA PHE A 162 -2.32 21.86 -11.00
C PHE A 162 -2.51 22.31 -12.47
N PRO A 163 -1.74 21.80 -13.46
CA PRO A 163 -1.92 22.16 -14.87
C PRO A 163 -3.30 21.81 -15.45
N TRP A 164 -4.04 20.90 -14.82
CA TRP A 164 -5.36 20.44 -15.25
C TRP A 164 -6.51 21.30 -14.69
N GLY A 165 -6.18 22.35 -13.93
CA GLY A 165 -7.13 23.34 -13.42
C GLY A 165 -7.57 23.13 -11.97
N ILE A 166 -8.11 24.20 -11.38
CA ILE A 166 -8.46 24.25 -9.97
C ILE A 166 -9.63 23.33 -9.59
N TRP A 167 -10.58 23.14 -10.51
CA TRP A 167 -11.73 22.25 -10.29
C TRP A 167 -11.30 20.79 -10.16
N LEU A 168 -10.44 20.29 -11.07
CA LEU A 168 -9.92 18.93 -10.97
C LEU A 168 -9.07 18.76 -9.70
N SER A 169 -8.23 19.75 -9.39
CA SER A 169 -7.45 19.76 -8.15
C SER A 169 -8.35 19.64 -6.91
N GLY A 170 -9.45 20.39 -6.87
CA GLY A 170 -10.45 20.32 -5.80
C GLY A 170 -11.14 18.96 -5.70
N LEU A 171 -11.51 18.35 -6.84
CA LEU A 171 -12.10 17.01 -6.88
C LEU A 171 -11.13 15.92 -6.40
N VAL A 172 -9.85 16.02 -6.76
CA VAL A 172 -8.83 15.07 -6.27
C VAL A 172 -8.63 15.22 -4.76
N LEU A 173 -8.53 16.44 -4.25
CA LEU A 173 -8.45 16.68 -2.80
C LEU A 173 -9.66 16.09 -2.07
N LEU A 174 -10.88 16.36 -2.56
CA LEU A 174 -12.11 15.85 -1.97
C LEU A 174 -12.14 14.31 -1.99
N SER A 175 -11.71 13.70 -3.09
CA SER A 175 -11.64 12.25 -3.24
C SER A 175 -10.66 11.64 -2.23
N LEU A 176 -9.46 12.21 -2.09
CA LEU A 176 -8.47 11.76 -1.11
C LEU A 176 -8.97 11.91 0.33
N LEU A 177 -9.65 13.03 0.64
CA LEU A 177 -10.24 13.28 1.95
C LEU A 177 -11.35 12.30 2.32
N ILE A 178 -12.01 11.68 1.35
CA ILE A 178 -13.03 10.65 1.57
C ILE A 178 -12.38 9.27 1.62
N VAL A 179 -11.57 8.92 0.63
CA VAL A 179 -11.03 7.56 0.44
C VAL A 179 -10.04 7.18 1.54
N ASN A 180 -9.09 8.06 1.91
CA ASN A 180 -8.03 7.68 2.84
C ASN A 180 -8.54 7.37 4.26
N PRO A 181 -9.43 8.18 4.87
CA PRO A 181 -10.03 7.82 6.15
C PRO A 181 -10.89 6.56 6.07
N LEU A 182 -11.69 6.41 5.00
CA LEU A 182 -12.52 5.22 4.82
C LEU A 182 -11.66 3.96 4.71
N LEU A 183 -10.56 4.01 3.96
CA LEU A 183 -9.66 2.89 3.78
C LEU A 183 -9.00 2.49 5.12
N LEU A 184 -8.49 3.45 5.90
CA LEU A 184 -7.90 3.18 7.23
C LEU A 184 -8.87 2.51 8.20
N VAL A 185 -10.16 2.85 8.11
CA VAL A 185 -11.20 2.21 8.95
C VAL A 185 -11.58 0.85 8.38
N ALA A 186 -11.78 0.76 7.06
CA ALA A 186 -12.29 -0.43 6.39
C ALA A 186 -11.35 -1.64 6.48
N VAL A 187 -10.04 -1.41 6.35
CA VAL A 187 -9.03 -2.49 6.40
C VAL A 187 -8.93 -3.19 7.75
N ASP A 188 -9.64 -2.74 8.79
CA ASP A 188 -9.65 -3.35 10.13
C ASP A 188 -11.02 -3.82 10.63
N ILE A 189 -12.07 -3.77 9.81
CA ILE A 189 -13.44 -4.10 10.24
C ILE A 189 -13.59 -5.57 10.68
N GLN A 190 -12.73 -6.49 10.22
CA GLN A 190 -12.90 -7.93 10.46
C GLN A 190 -12.02 -8.56 11.57
N PHE A 191 -11.12 -7.82 12.23
CA PHE A 191 -10.25 -8.39 13.30
C PHE A 191 -10.66 -7.94 14.71
N ASN A 192 -11.97 -7.78 14.89
CA ASN A 192 -12.59 -6.90 15.88
C ASN A 192 -12.82 -7.51 17.27
N ALA A 193 -11.83 -8.23 17.84
CA ALA A 193 -11.95 -8.82 19.18
C ALA A 193 -10.85 -8.42 20.18
N GLN A 194 -9.89 -7.57 19.81
CA GLN A 194 -8.72 -7.31 20.67
C GLN A 194 -8.27 -5.85 20.71
N ASP A 195 -9.19 -4.91 20.92
CA ASP A 195 -8.75 -3.58 21.38
C ASP A 195 -8.30 -3.68 22.85
N PRO A 196 -7.01 -3.44 23.18
CA PRO A 196 -6.53 -3.53 24.56
C PRO A 196 -7.11 -2.45 25.48
N ILE A 197 -7.67 -1.37 24.92
CA ILE A 197 -8.34 -0.30 25.69
C ILE A 197 -9.63 -0.81 26.34
N PHE A 198 -10.31 -1.81 25.75
CA PHE A 198 -11.49 -2.45 26.35
C PHE A 198 -11.16 -3.67 27.23
N ARG A 199 -9.87 -4.02 27.41
CA ARG A 199 -9.41 -5.09 28.31
C ARG A 199 -9.27 -4.66 29.78
N ARG A 200 -9.57 -3.41 30.14
CA ARG A 200 -9.61 -3.02 31.56
C ARG A 200 -10.96 -3.41 32.18
N LYS A 201 -10.97 -4.57 32.83
CA LYS A 201 -11.83 -4.84 33.99
C LYS A 201 -10.96 -4.81 35.24
#